data_AF-A0A024TR03-F1
#
_entry.id   AF-A0A024TR03-F1
#
_cell.length_a   1.000
_cell.length_b   1.000
_cell.length_c   1.000
_cell.angle_alpha   90.00
_cell.angle_beta   90.00
_cell.angle_gamma   90.00
#
_symmetry.space_group_name_H-M   'P 1'
#
loop_
_entity.id
_entity.type
_entity.pdbx_description
1 polymer ?
#
loop_
_entity_poly.entity_id
_entity_poly.type
_entity_poly.pdbx_seq_one_letter_code
_entity_poly.pdbx_strand_id
1 'polypeptide(L)'
;MDPNAPLAPLPPFVERHLREDRSLFEPALPAIQAFDRAFQLKEAAKAKDNKKKSFWSDIKVDAKVAAESGTEISAIPAEASDGGGDDDGDLDLDELLGEDVTAVGSMNPISDFEALLSTKQLAKSQLGRINSNPVLGMEQQILGFFRQDAVGYHSKGLECLRYFRRRSPEIHRTTLFNEFLHRLKSEFAPGNAPVWQLLVQHHVTLLSTRDDPSCDISPQAAEGFLLPEDQVKQEVAAAAPAAAEDDELDLFADLE
;
A
#
# COMPACT_ATOMS: atom_id res chain seq x y z
N MET A 1 -36.43 -35.01 10.24
CA MET A 1 -36.22 -33.54 10.23
C MET A 1 -37.12 -32.98 9.15
N ASP A 2 -38.07 -32.13 9.52
CA ASP A 2 -39.03 -31.55 8.58
C ASP A 2 -38.38 -30.32 7.91
N PRO A 3 -38.19 -30.32 6.58
CA PRO A 3 -37.52 -29.23 5.86
C PRO A 3 -38.35 -27.93 5.81
N ASN A 4 -39.65 -27.97 6.17
CA ASN A 4 -40.52 -26.80 6.21
C ASN A 4 -40.79 -26.29 7.64
N ALA A 5 -40.14 -26.86 8.66
CA ALA A 5 -40.31 -26.41 10.03
C ALA A 5 -39.70 -25.01 10.23
N PRO A 6 -40.40 -24.08 10.90
CA PRO A 6 -39.84 -22.78 11.25
C PRO A 6 -38.63 -22.96 12.17
N LEU A 7 -37.67 -22.03 12.07
CA LEU A 7 -36.50 -22.02 12.95
C LEU A 7 -36.94 -22.06 14.42
N ALA A 8 -36.37 -23.01 15.16
CA ALA A 8 -36.65 -23.13 16.59
C ALA A 8 -36.17 -21.85 17.32
N PRO A 9 -36.93 -21.34 18.30
CA PRO A 9 -36.48 -20.23 19.11
C PRO A 9 -35.20 -20.60 19.86
N LEU A 10 -34.36 -19.60 20.15
CA LEU A 10 -33.11 -19.81 20.86
C LEU A 10 -33.39 -20.51 22.21
N PRO A 11 -32.82 -21.70 22.45
CA PRO A 11 -33.07 -22.42 23.69
C PRO A 11 -32.61 -21.61 24.91
N PRO A 12 -33.38 -21.57 26.02
CA PRO A 12 -33.06 -20.77 27.21
C PRO A 12 -31.70 -21.07 27.83
N PHE A 13 -31.20 -22.31 27.67
CA PHE A 13 -29.88 -22.69 28.16
C PHE A 13 -28.75 -22.07 27.32
N VAL A 14 -28.94 -21.96 25.99
CA VAL A 14 -27.97 -21.29 25.10
C VAL A 14 -27.97 -19.79 25.39
N GLU A 15 -29.16 -19.22 25.56
CA GLU A 15 -29.32 -17.81 25.88
C GLU A 15 -28.63 -17.40 27.20
N ARG A 16 -28.61 -18.29 28.21
CA ARG A 16 -27.89 -18.04 29.46
C ARG A 16 -26.36 -17.96 29.28
N HIS A 17 -25.79 -18.71 28.34
CA HIS A 17 -24.34 -18.69 28.07
C HIS A 17 -23.94 -17.62 27.06
N LEU A 18 -24.88 -17.15 26.25
CA LEU A 18 -24.68 -16.04 25.31
C LEU A 18 -24.77 -14.66 25.99
N ARG A 19 -25.54 -14.54 27.06
CA ARG A 19 -25.73 -13.29 27.80
C ARG A 19 -24.60 -13.05 28.78
N GLU A 20 -24.34 -11.77 29.03
CA GLU A 20 -23.32 -11.31 29.98
C GLU A 20 -23.57 -11.86 31.39
N ASP A 21 -22.48 -12.18 32.09
CA ASP A 21 -22.55 -12.64 33.48
C ASP A 21 -23.11 -11.52 34.37
N ARG A 22 -24.31 -11.76 34.89
CA ARG A 22 -25.04 -10.78 35.72
C ARG A 22 -24.27 -10.37 36.97
N SER A 23 -23.45 -11.27 37.52
CA SER A 23 -22.66 -11.00 38.72
C SER A 23 -21.55 -9.96 38.48
N LEU A 24 -21.04 -9.91 37.25
CA LEU A 24 -20.03 -8.94 36.80
C LEU A 24 -20.65 -7.66 36.26
N PHE A 25 -21.82 -7.77 35.61
CA PHE A 25 -22.47 -6.65 34.94
C PHE A 25 -23.28 -5.76 35.90
N GLU A 26 -23.95 -6.33 36.92
CA GLU A 26 -24.73 -5.54 37.87
C GLU A 26 -23.92 -4.46 38.61
N PRO A 27 -22.69 -4.72 39.11
CA PRO A 27 -21.85 -3.70 39.74
C PRO A 27 -21.35 -2.62 38.78
N ALA A 28 -21.18 -2.95 37.49
CA ALA A 28 -20.67 -2.03 36.47
C ALA A 28 -21.78 -1.11 35.91
N LEU A 29 -23.04 -1.52 36.03
CA LEU A 29 -24.21 -0.83 35.48
C LEU A 29 -24.33 0.65 35.91
N PRO A 30 -24.08 1.04 37.17
CA PRO A 30 -24.09 2.45 37.57
C PRO A 30 -22.99 3.28 36.92
N ALA A 31 -21.80 2.71 36.71
CA ALA A 31 -20.68 3.39 36.07
C ALA A 31 -20.93 3.58 34.57
N ILE A 32 -21.50 2.58 33.90
CA ILE A 32 -21.92 2.67 32.49
C ILE A 32 -22.98 3.76 32.32
N GLN A 33 -23.97 3.81 33.21
CA GLN A 33 -25.00 4.87 33.18
C GLN A 33 -24.43 6.27 33.47
N ALA A 34 -23.45 6.39 34.37
CA ALA A 34 -22.78 7.65 34.63
C ALA A 34 -21.98 8.13 33.42
N PHE A 35 -21.29 7.21 32.74
CA PHE A 35 -20.56 7.47 31.51
C PHE A 35 -21.47 7.91 30.36
N ASP A 36 -22.58 7.20 30.13
CA ASP A 36 -23.57 7.53 29.10
C ASP A 36 -24.18 8.92 29.30
N ARG A 37 -24.45 9.31 30.56
CA ARG A 37 -24.92 10.67 30.89
C ARG A 37 -23.86 11.74 30.68
N ALA A 38 -22.60 11.44 30.97
CA ALA A 38 -21.49 12.38 30.83
C ALA A 38 -21.11 12.62 29.35
N PHE A 39 -21.29 11.60 28.52
CA PHE A 39 -20.92 11.62 27.11
C PHE A 39 -22.14 11.30 26.23
N GLN A 40 -23.06 12.26 26.11
CA GLN A 40 -24.21 12.11 25.21
C GLN A 40 -23.76 12.20 23.75
N LEU A 41 -23.65 11.06 23.09
CA LEU A 41 -23.39 11.01 21.65
C LEU A 41 -24.66 11.41 20.89
N LYS A 42 -24.52 12.38 19.98
CA LYS A 42 -25.55 12.65 18.97
C LYS A 42 -25.28 11.74 17.78
N GLU A 43 -26.23 10.84 17.49
CA GLU A 43 -26.19 10.03 16.29
C GLU A 43 -26.09 10.95 15.07
N ALA A 44 -24.99 10.86 14.33
CA ALA A 44 -24.83 11.60 13.09
C ALA A 44 -25.82 11.01 12.09
N ALA A 45 -26.95 11.69 11.89
CA ALA A 45 -27.97 11.29 10.94
C ALA A 45 -27.42 11.26 9.51
N LYS A 46 -26.82 10.14 9.13
CA LYS A 46 -27.10 9.56 7.82
C LYS A 46 -28.21 8.57 8.06
N ALA A 47 -29.44 9.02 7.81
CA ALA A 47 -30.57 8.13 7.68
C ALA A 47 -30.24 7.09 6.60
N LYS A 48 -29.63 5.97 7.00
CA LYS A 48 -29.79 4.72 6.28
C LYS A 48 -31.20 4.31 6.61
N ASP A 49 -32.09 4.68 5.69
CA ASP A 49 -33.39 4.06 5.54
C ASP A 49 -33.14 2.55 5.57
N ASN A 50 -33.34 1.93 6.74
CA ASN A 50 -33.38 0.48 6.88
C ASN A 50 -34.69 0.03 6.24
N LYS A 51 -34.77 0.20 4.92
CA LYS A 51 -35.72 -0.50 4.07
C LYS A 51 -35.39 -1.96 4.27
N LYS A 52 -36.13 -2.59 5.20
CA LYS A 52 -36.13 -4.02 5.43
C LYS A 52 -36.09 -4.64 4.05
N LYS A 53 -34.96 -5.24 3.68
CA LYS A 53 -34.85 -5.97 2.43
C LYS A 53 -35.80 -7.15 2.59
N SER A 54 -37.04 -6.96 2.15
CA SER A 54 -37.97 -8.04 1.89
C SER A 54 -37.23 -8.98 0.96
N PHE A 55 -36.83 -10.12 1.50
CA PHE A 55 -36.23 -11.19 0.73
C PHE A 55 -37.28 -11.65 -0.29
N TRP A 56 -36.85 -12.08 -1.48
CA TRP A 56 -37.75 -12.46 -2.56
C TRP A 56 -38.74 -13.59 -2.19
N SER A 57 -38.55 -14.24 -1.05
CA SER A 57 -39.47 -15.22 -0.46
C SER A 57 -40.71 -14.64 0.21
N ASP A 58 -40.75 -13.33 0.51
CA ASP A 58 -41.89 -12.68 1.18
C ASP A 58 -42.95 -12.12 0.21
N ILE A 59 -42.70 -12.18 -1.10
CA ILE A 59 -43.74 -11.90 -2.10
C ILE A 59 -44.61 -13.15 -2.21
N LYS A 60 -45.75 -13.13 -1.53
CA LYS A 60 -46.86 -14.04 -1.85
C LYS A 60 -47.32 -13.71 -3.27
N VAL A 61 -46.85 -14.49 -4.24
CA VAL A 61 -47.48 -14.55 -5.55
C VAL A 61 -48.79 -15.30 -5.33
N ASP A 62 -49.86 -14.56 -5.03
CA ASP A 62 -51.21 -15.12 -5.09
C ASP A 62 -51.44 -15.61 -6.52
N ALA A 63 -51.52 -16.94 -6.64
CA ALA A 63 -51.75 -17.65 -7.87
C ALA A 63 -53.18 -17.42 -8.36
N LYS A 64 -53.40 -16.27 -9.02
CA LYS A 64 -54.49 -16.12 -9.99
C LYS A 64 -54.22 -14.90 -10.87
N VAL A 65 -53.62 -15.14 -12.03
CA VAL A 65 -54.07 -14.71 -13.37
C VAL A 65 -52.96 -15.06 -14.37
N ALA A 66 -53.36 -15.89 -15.35
CA ALA A 66 -52.87 -16.03 -16.72
C ALA A 66 -51.42 -15.60 -17.02
N ALA A 67 -50.52 -16.53 -17.34
CA ALA A 67 -50.34 -17.04 -18.70
C ALA A 67 -50.02 -15.90 -19.69
N GLU A 68 -48.74 -15.68 -19.96
CA GLU A 68 -48.11 -15.87 -21.30
C GLU A 68 -46.70 -15.23 -21.35
N SER A 69 -45.81 -15.93 -22.07
CA SER A 69 -44.46 -15.50 -22.51
C SER A 69 -43.40 -15.45 -21.39
N GLY A 70 -42.44 -16.37 -21.26
CA GLY A 70 -41.63 -17.01 -22.30
C GLY A 70 -40.28 -16.29 -22.34
N THR A 71 -39.23 -16.86 -21.71
CA THR A 71 -37.81 -16.87 -22.13
C THR A 71 -36.98 -17.60 -21.07
N GLU A 72 -36.11 -18.49 -21.57
CA GLU A 72 -35.17 -19.40 -20.89
C GLU A 72 -34.20 -18.65 -19.93
N ILE A 73 -33.53 -19.30 -18.98
CA ILE A 73 -32.15 -19.80 -19.14
C ILE A 73 -31.79 -20.82 -18.03
N SER A 74 -31.08 -21.85 -18.49
CA SER A 74 -30.44 -23.01 -17.85
C SER A 74 -29.95 -22.91 -16.39
N ALA A 75 -30.35 -23.92 -15.61
CA ALA A 75 -29.59 -24.53 -14.51
C ALA A 75 -28.58 -25.55 -15.11
N ILE A 76 -27.46 -26.00 -14.55
CA ILE A 76 -26.89 -26.33 -13.20
C ILE A 76 -25.33 -26.50 -13.43
N PRO A 77 -24.41 -26.92 -12.52
CA PRO A 77 -24.42 -27.31 -11.09
C PRO A 77 -23.38 -26.52 -10.22
N ALA A 78 -23.46 -26.39 -8.89
CA ALA A 78 -23.39 -27.36 -7.78
C ALA A 78 -22.06 -28.14 -7.68
N GLU A 79 -21.09 -27.58 -6.94
CA GLU A 79 -19.93 -28.26 -6.32
C GLU A 79 -20.03 -27.90 -4.82
N ALA A 80 -20.49 -28.80 -3.96
CA ALA A 80 -19.75 -29.91 -3.35
C ALA A 80 -18.85 -29.46 -2.18
N SER A 81 -19.27 -29.93 -1.01
CA SER A 81 -18.61 -29.92 0.29
C SER A 81 -17.24 -30.61 0.26
N ASP A 82 -16.25 -29.99 0.88
CA ASP A 82 -15.07 -30.62 1.50
C ASP A 82 -14.53 -29.59 2.52
N GLY A 83 -14.31 -29.84 3.80
CA GLY A 83 -13.86 -31.05 4.45
C GLY A 83 -12.54 -30.70 5.15
N GLY A 84 -12.58 -30.52 6.47
CA GLY A 84 -11.45 -30.61 7.41
C GLY A 84 -10.15 -29.88 7.08
N GLY A 85 -9.89 -28.77 7.77
CA GLY A 85 -8.54 -28.26 7.99
C GLY A 85 -8.42 -27.87 9.46
N ASP A 86 -7.54 -28.56 10.19
CA ASP A 86 -7.03 -28.13 11.48
C ASP A 86 -6.38 -26.76 11.28
N ASP A 87 -7.14 -25.70 11.52
CA ASP A 87 -6.60 -24.35 11.69
C ASP A 87 -6.05 -24.30 13.12
N ASP A 88 -4.79 -24.76 13.26
CA ASP A 88 -3.96 -24.40 14.39
C ASP A 88 -3.91 -22.87 14.41
N GLY A 89 -4.82 -22.29 15.18
CA GLY A 89 -4.95 -20.87 15.41
C GLY A 89 -3.77 -20.36 16.21
N ASP A 90 -2.62 -20.29 15.56
CA ASP A 90 -1.57 -19.32 15.86
C ASP A 90 -2.15 -17.94 15.56
N LEU A 91 -3.09 -17.52 16.41
CA LEU A 91 -3.49 -16.13 16.53
C LEU A 91 -2.23 -15.40 16.98
N ASP A 92 -1.56 -14.74 16.04
CA ASP A 92 -0.40 -13.90 16.31
C ASP A 92 -0.76 -12.98 17.48
N LEU A 93 -0.20 -13.27 18.66
CA LEU A 93 -0.46 -12.49 19.87
C LEU A 93 -0.06 -11.01 19.67
N ASP A 94 0.82 -10.74 18.70
CA ASP A 94 1.16 -9.38 18.24
C ASP A 94 0.00 -8.68 17.50
N GLU A 95 -0.90 -9.38 16.80
CA GLU A 95 -2.12 -8.76 16.22
C GLU A 95 -3.13 -8.40 17.32
N LEU A 96 -3.13 -9.12 18.45
CA LEU A 96 -4.06 -8.87 19.57
C LEU A 96 -3.51 -7.86 20.59
N LEU A 97 -2.18 -7.74 20.72
CA LEU A 97 -1.50 -6.93 21.74
C LEU A 97 -0.73 -5.73 21.17
N GLY A 98 -0.50 -5.68 19.86
CA GLY A 98 0.32 -4.67 19.20
C GLY A 98 -0.47 -3.42 18.82
N GLU A 99 0.14 -2.26 19.05
CA GLU A 99 -0.27 -1.02 18.38
C GLU A 99 -0.04 -1.21 16.87
N ASP A 100 -1.09 -1.57 16.13
CA ASP A 100 -1.01 -1.77 14.69
C ASP A 100 -0.38 -0.54 14.02
N VAL A 101 0.78 -0.74 13.39
CA VAL A 101 1.43 0.33 12.63
C VAL A 101 0.54 0.64 11.44
N THR A 102 -0.13 1.79 11.48
CA THR A 102 -1.04 2.22 10.42
C THR A 102 -0.37 3.10 9.38
N ALA A 103 0.78 3.73 9.69
CA ALA A 103 1.52 4.60 8.78
C ALA A 103 3.01 4.64 9.13
N VAL A 104 3.84 5.06 8.15
CA VAL A 104 5.29 5.26 8.37
C VAL A 104 5.51 6.53 9.20
N GLY A 105 5.97 6.37 10.44
CA GLY A 105 6.24 7.45 11.37
C GLY A 105 7.62 8.09 11.18
N SER A 106 7.82 9.24 11.83
CA SER A 106 9.10 9.97 11.78
C SER A 106 10.13 9.44 12.79
N MET A 107 9.70 8.67 13.79
CA MET A 107 10.58 8.13 14.84
C MET A 107 11.41 6.96 14.30
N ASN A 108 10.77 5.92 13.75
CA ASN A 108 11.43 4.71 13.23
C ASN A 108 10.88 4.31 11.84
N PRO A 109 11.06 5.16 10.82
CA PRO A 109 10.45 5.00 9.50
C PRO A 109 10.77 3.66 8.81
N ILE A 110 11.97 3.12 9.02
CA ILE A 110 12.38 1.83 8.43
C ILE A 110 11.60 0.67 9.05
N SER A 111 11.49 0.65 10.38
CA SER A 111 10.74 -0.38 11.10
C SER A 111 9.26 -0.32 10.74
N ASP A 112 8.68 0.88 10.72
CA ASP A 112 7.27 1.09 10.41
C ASP A 112 6.95 0.66 8.96
N PHE A 113 7.88 0.91 8.04
CA PHE A 113 7.74 0.48 6.65
C PHE A 113 7.75 -1.03 6.48
N GLU A 114 8.67 -1.75 7.14
CA GLU A 114 8.70 -3.21 7.09
C GLU A 114 7.50 -3.85 7.78
N ALA A 115 7.07 -3.29 8.91
CA ALA A 115 5.83 -3.71 9.57
C ALA A 115 4.66 -3.60 8.59
N LEU A 116 4.48 -2.44 7.95
CA LEU A 116 3.42 -2.24 6.96
C LEU A 116 3.52 -3.13 5.73
N LEU A 117 4.73 -3.44 5.25
CA LEU A 117 4.91 -4.39 4.15
C LEU A 117 4.51 -5.81 4.57
N SER A 118 4.89 -6.22 5.78
CA SER A 118 4.58 -7.54 6.35
C SER A 118 3.08 -7.69 6.56
N THR A 119 2.44 -6.71 7.21
CA THR A 119 0.98 -6.73 7.41
C THR A 119 0.21 -6.67 6.10
N LYS A 120 0.74 -6.01 5.04
CA LYS A 120 0.13 -6.06 3.70
C LYS A 120 0.23 -7.40 3.01
N GLN A 121 1.34 -8.12 3.20
CA GLN A 121 1.42 -9.49 2.71
C GLN A 121 0.38 -10.37 3.40
N LEU A 122 0.21 -10.19 4.71
CA LEU A 122 -0.83 -10.86 5.49
C LEU A 122 -2.25 -10.45 5.07
N ALA A 123 -2.53 -9.16 4.85
CA ALA A 123 -3.85 -8.66 4.43
C ALA A 123 -4.21 -8.98 2.96
N LYS A 124 -3.21 -9.31 2.11
CA LYS A 124 -3.45 -9.87 0.77
C LYS A 124 -3.93 -11.33 0.86
N SER A 125 -3.58 -12.04 1.93
CA SER A 125 -4.09 -13.36 2.30
C SER A 125 -5.43 -13.25 3.06
N GLN A 126 -5.56 -12.26 3.95
CA GLN A 126 -6.73 -12.03 4.80
C GLN A 126 -7.40 -10.69 4.43
N LEU A 127 -8.40 -10.78 3.54
CA LEU A 127 -9.35 -9.75 3.10
C LEU A 127 -9.28 -8.37 3.82
N GLY A 128 -8.44 -7.46 3.31
CA GLY A 128 -8.86 -6.07 3.02
C GLY A 128 -8.83 -5.00 4.12
N ARG A 129 -7.95 -5.04 5.13
CA ARG A 129 -7.95 -4.03 6.22
C ARG A 129 -6.94 -2.86 6.15
N ILE A 130 -6.01 -2.80 5.19
CA ILE A 130 -4.89 -1.82 5.27
C ILE A 130 -4.92 -0.82 4.11
N ASN A 131 -5.41 0.38 4.40
CA ASN A 131 -5.50 1.51 3.45
C ASN A 131 -4.23 2.39 3.37
N SER A 132 -3.16 2.07 4.10
CA SER A 132 -1.93 2.87 4.05
C SER A 132 -1.03 2.42 2.91
N ASN A 133 -0.50 3.34 2.10
CA ASN A 133 0.50 3.01 1.08
C ASN A 133 1.91 3.19 1.70
N PRO A 134 2.62 2.11 2.11
CA PRO A 134 3.89 2.22 2.82
C PRO A 134 4.95 2.90 1.97
N VAL A 135 4.91 2.70 0.64
CA VAL A 135 5.83 3.34 -0.31
C VAL A 135 5.68 4.86 -0.25
N LEU A 136 4.44 5.34 -0.37
CA LEU A 136 4.15 6.77 -0.30
C LEU A 136 4.50 7.35 1.08
N GLY A 137 4.24 6.60 2.16
CA GLY A 137 4.63 7.00 3.52
C GLY A 137 6.14 7.17 3.67
N MET A 138 6.92 6.22 3.17
CA MET A 138 8.38 6.28 3.19
C MET A 138 8.91 7.48 2.38
N GLU A 139 8.38 7.71 1.17
CA GLU A 139 8.75 8.88 0.35
C GLU A 139 8.49 10.20 1.09
N GLN A 140 7.33 10.33 1.74
CA GLN A 140 6.97 11.52 2.50
C GLN A 140 7.92 11.75 3.69
N GLN A 141 8.29 10.70 4.42
CA GLN A 141 9.25 10.83 5.53
C GLN A 141 10.64 11.24 5.02
N ILE A 142 11.12 10.64 3.93
CA ILE A 142 12.41 11.01 3.32
C ILE A 142 12.43 12.49 2.94
N LEU A 143 11.41 12.96 2.21
CA LEU A 143 11.29 14.39 1.85
C LEU A 143 11.18 15.27 3.10
N GLY A 144 10.40 14.83 4.09
CA GLY A 144 10.23 15.52 5.36
C GLY A 144 11.55 15.72 6.10
N PHE A 145 12.43 14.71 6.09
CA PHE A 145 13.77 14.80 6.68
C PHE A 145 14.71 15.71 5.88
N PHE A 146 14.65 15.67 4.54
CA PHE A 146 15.50 16.52 3.69
C PHE A 146 15.07 17.99 3.65
N ARG A 147 13.83 18.31 4.01
CA ARG A 147 13.35 19.69 4.18
C ARG A 147 13.72 20.29 5.53
N GLN A 148 14.10 19.47 6.51
CA GLN A 148 14.46 19.93 7.84
C GLN A 148 15.94 20.28 7.92
N ASP A 149 16.24 21.54 8.23
CA ASP A 149 17.61 22.04 8.38
C ASP A 149 18.25 21.70 9.74
N ALA A 150 17.64 20.80 10.51
CA ALA A 150 18.13 20.40 11.82
C ALA A 150 19.18 19.28 11.71
N VAL A 151 20.17 19.33 12.62
CA VAL A 151 21.32 18.42 12.63
C VAL A 151 20.87 16.96 12.72
N GLY A 152 21.34 16.13 11.79
CA GLY A 152 21.10 14.69 11.77
C GLY A 152 19.89 14.23 10.94
N TYR A 153 18.96 15.12 10.57
CA TYR A 153 17.82 14.74 9.74
C TYR A 153 18.23 14.37 8.31
N HIS A 154 19.18 15.10 7.71
CA HIS A 154 19.72 14.73 6.39
C HIS A 154 20.35 13.33 6.40
N SER A 155 21.10 12.97 7.44
CA SER A 155 21.67 11.62 7.59
C SER A 155 20.58 10.55 7.73
N LYS A 156 19.52 10.83 8.50
CA LYS A 156 18.38 9.92 8.66
C LYS A 156 17.60 9.75 7.35
N GLY A 157 17.35 10.83 6.62
CA GLY A 157 16.72 10.80 5.31
C GLY A 157 17.53 10.00 4.30
N LEU A 158 18.86 10.14 4.31
CA LEU A 158 19.77 9.35 3.48
C LEU A 158 19.70 7.86 3.83
N GLU A 159 19.70 7.52 5.12
CA GLU A 159 19.59 6.13 5.58
C GLU A 159 18.28 5.50 5.09
N CYS A 160 17.16 6.21 5.27
CA CYS A 160 15.84 5.78 4.79
C CYS A 160 15.84 5.62 3.27
N LEU A 161 16.45 6.55 2.53
CA LEU A 161 16.54 6.48 1.07
C LEU A 161 17.38 5.29 0.59
N ARG A 162 18.52 5.00 1.24
CA ARG A 162 19.36 3.84 0.91
C ARG A 162 18.62 2.53 1.20
N TYR A 163 17.91 2.49 2.31
CA TYR A 163 17.06 1.36 2.66
C TYR A 163 15.97 1.15 1.61
N PHE A 164 15.25 2.22 1.28
CA PHE A 164 14.19 2.20 0.29
C PHE A 164 14.69 1.80 -1.10
N ARG A 165 15.87 2.28 -1.52
CA ARG A 165 16.53 1.84 -2.77
C ARG A 165 16.76 0.33 -2.79
N ARG A 166 17.32 -0.23 -1.71
CA ARG A 166 17.59 -1.67 -1.60
C ARG A 166 16.29 -2.48 -1.63
N ARG A 167 15.27 -2.00 -0.94
CA ARG A 167 14.01 -2.73 -0.78
C ARG A 167 13.11 -2.66 -2.01
N SER A 168 13.23 -1.62 -2.83
CA SER A 168 12.34 -1.35 -3.98
C SER A 168 12.26 -2.49 -5.02
N PRO A 169 13.37 -3.14 -5.43
CA PRO A 169 13.30 -4.31 -6.32
C PRO A 169 12.56 -5.49 -5.69
N GLU A 170 12.76 -5.74 -4.40
CA GLU A 170 12.15 -6.86 -3.67
C GLU A 170 10.62 -6.73 -3.55
N ILE A 171 10.12 -5.50 -3.52
CA ILE A 171 8.67 -5.19 -3.50
C ILE A 171 8.11 -4.88 -4.89
N HIS A 172 8.90 -5.06 -5.96
CA HIS A 172 8.56 -4.74 -7.35
C HIS A 172 8.08 -3.29 -7.56
N ARG A 173 8.73 -2.33 -6.89
CA ARG A 173 8.42 -0.88 -6.97
C ARG A 173 9.57 -0.05 -7.55
N THR A 174 10.43 -0.67 -8.35
CA THR A 174 11.59 -0.06 -9.01
C THR A 174 11.23 1.22 -9.78
N THR A 175 10.18 1.18 -10.60
CA THR A 175 9.72 2.36 -11.38
C THR A 175 9.35 3.54 -10.48
N LEU A 176 8.61 3.28 -9.39
CA LEU A 176 8.21 4.32 -8.44
C LEU A 176 9.42 4.93 -7.72
N PHE A 177 10.41 4.10 -7.35
CA PHE A 177 11.64 4.60 -6.77
C PHE A 177 12.38 5.53 -7.74
N ASN A 178 12.49 5.16 -9.01
CA ASN A 178 13.17 5.97 -10.01
C ASN A 178 12.43 7.30 -10.25
N GLU A 179 11.10 7.27 -10.37
CA GLU A 179 10.26 8.48 -10.45
C GLU A 179 10.42 9.38 -9.21
N PHE A 180 10.48 8.78 -8.02
CA PHE A 180 10.73 9.49 -6.79
C PHE A 180 12.11 10.15 -6.77
N LEU A 181 13.16 9.46 -7.22
CA LEU A 181 14.51 10.01 -7.26
C LEU A 181 14.61 11.18 -8.24
N HIS A 182 13.90 11.12 -9.38
CA HIS A 182 13.76 12.27 -10.29
C HIS A 182 13.07 13.47 -9.63
N ARG A 183 11.96 13.25 -8.89
CA ARG A 183 11.31 14.31 -8.10
C ARG A 183 12.28 14.91 -7.09
N LEU A 184 13.04 14.07 -6.40
CA LEU A 184 14.03 14.49 -5.42
C LEU A 184 15.13 15.35 -6.05
N LYS A 185 15.66 14.95 -7.22
CA LYS A 185 16.61 15.76 -8.00
C LYS A 185 16.00 17.11 -8.36
N SER A 186 14.76 17.15 -8.85
CA SER A 186 14.10 18.41 -9.22
C SER A 186 13.91 19.38 -8.04
N GLU A 187 13.70 18.86 -6.83
CA GLU A 187 13.46 19.66 -5.63
C GLU A 187 14.77 20.16 -4.99
N PHE A 188 15.78 19.29 -4.87
CA PHE A 188 16.98 19.60 -4.08
C PHE A 188 18.21 19.97 -4.93
N ALA A 189 18.31 19.57 -6.20
CA ALA A 189 19.46 19.92 -7.04
C ALA A 189 19.61 21.44 -7.33
N PRO A 190 18.53 22.20 -7.64
CA PRO A 190 18.68 23.64 -7.92
C PRO A 190 18.73 24.54 -6.68
N GLY A 191 18.26 24.06 -5.50
CA GLY A 191 18.02 24.91 -4.33
C GLY A 191 18.62 24.44 -2.99
N ASN A 192 18.96 23.16 -2.83
CA ASN A 192 19.45 22.60 -1.57
C ASN A 192 20.74 21.80 -1.80
N ALA A 193 21.83 22.55 -2.02
CA ALA A 193 23.16 22.02 -2.26
C ALA A 193 23.62 20.95 -1.25
N PRO A 194 23.43 21.07 0.08
CA PRO A 194 23.99 20.08 1.00
C PRO A 194 23.31 18.71 0.89
N VAL A 195 21.99 18.65 0.68
CA VAL A 195 21.28 17.37 0.49
C VAL A 195 21.69 16.72 -0.82
N TRP A 196 21.75 17.49 -1.91
CA TRP A 196 22.15 16.94 -3.21
C TRP A 196 23.62 16.49 -3.21
N GLN A 197 24.53 17.26 -2.60
CA GLN A 197 25.93 16.87 -2.41
C GLN A 197 26.08 15.58 -1.59
N LEU A 198 25.25 15.41 -0.55
CA LEU A 198 25.24 14.19 0.25
C LEU A 198 24.86 12.96 -0.59
N LEU A 199 23.88 13.09 -1.49
CA LEU A 199 23.47 12.01 -2.38
C LEU A 199 24.55 11.64 -3.41
N VAL A 200 25.22 12.65 -3.96
CA VAL A 200 26.36 12.46 -4.87
C VAL A 200 27.51 11.77 -4.13
N GLN A 201 27.86 12.22 -2.93
CA GLN A 201 28.92 11.63 -2.10
C GLN A 201 28.64 10.17 -1.75
N HIS A 202 27.38 9.82 -1.49
CA HIS A 202 26.97 8.45 -1.15
C HIS A 202 26.57 7.60 -2.36
N HIS A 203 26.76 8.10 -3.59
CA HIS A 203 26.45 7.41 -4.84
C HIS A 203 25.03 6.82 -4.88
N VAL A 204 24.03 7.60 -4.45
CA VAL A 204 22.63 7.16 -4.49
C VAL A 204 22.07 7.35 -5.91
N THR A 205 22.22 6.34 -6.75
CA THR A 205 21.79 6.33 -8.16
C THR A 205 20.39 5.74 -8.35
N LEU A 206 19.86 5.90 -9.57
CA LEU A 206 18.67 5.17 -10.04
C LEU A 206 18.89 3.65 -9.94
N LEU A 207 17.79 2.91 -9.90
CA LEU A 207 17.79 1.46 -10.08
C LEU A 207 17.85 1.15 -11.57
N SER A 208 18.68 0.17 -11.91
CA SER A 208 18.98 -0.24 -13.29
C SER A 208 18.55 -1.68 -13.55
N THR A 209 18.73 -2.15 -14.79
CA THR A 209 18.60 -3.56 -15.19
C THR A 209 19.41 -4.53 -14.31
N ARG A 210 20.47 -4.04 -13.63
CA ARG A 210 21.25 -4.85 -12.67
C ARG A 210 20.48 -5.11 -11.38
N ASP A 211 19.67 -4.15 -10.93
CA ASP A 211 18.93 -4.24 -9.68
C ASP A 211 17.57 -4.93 -9.89
N ASP A 212 16.92 -4.68 -11.04
CA ASP A 212 15.66 -5.29 -11.43
C ASP A 212 15.64 -5.55 -12.95
N PRO A 213 15.53 -6.81 -13.41
CA PRO A 213 15.56 -7.14 -14.84
C PRO A 213 14.35 -6.60 -15.61
N SER A 214 13.28 -6.17 -14.92
CA SER A 214 12.11 -5.55 -15.54
C SER A 214 12.29 -4.05 -15.81
N CYS A 215 13.41 -3.45 -15.38
CA CYS A 215 13.70 -2.04 -15.57
C CYS A 215 14.37 -1.78 -16.93
N ASP A 216 13.99 -0.70 -17.62
CA ASP A 216 14.58 -0.31 -18.91
C ASP A 216 15.85 0.56 -18.78
N ILE A 217 16.28 0.88 -17.55
CA ILE A 217 17.40 1.81 -17.31
C ILE A 217 18.72 1.04 -17.32
N SER A 218 19.67 1.46 -18.18
CA SER A 218 21.00 0.87 -18.21
C SER A 218 21.83 1.25 -16.96
N PRO A 219 22.79 0.43 -16.52
CA PRO A 219 23.64 0.75 -15.37
C PRO A 219 24.43 2.05 -15.57
N GLN A 220 24.88 2.30 -16.80
CA GLN A 220 25.59 3.53 -17.17
C GLN A 220 24.68 4.77 -17.05
N ALA A 221 23.43 4.66 -17.51
CA ALA A 221 22.46 5.76 -17.38
C ALA A 221 22.11 6.04 -15.90
N ALA A 222 22.08 5.00 -15.06
CA ALA A 222 21.84 5.16 -13.63
C ALA A 222 23.00 5.89 -12.92
N GLU A 223 24.25 5.59 -13.28
CA GLU A 223 25.43 6.30 -12.76
C GLU A 223 25.49 7.75 -13.28
N GLY A 224 25.16 7.95 -14.56
CA GLY A 224 25.11 9.28 -15.19
C GLY A 224 24.05 10.21 -14.60
N PHE A 225 23.07 9.70 -13.86
CA PHE A 225 22.04 10.50 -13.18
C PHE A 225 22.61 11.52 -12.18
N LEU A 226 23.73 11.18 -11.53
CA LEU A 226 24.37 12.03 -10.51
C LEU A 226 25.29 13.09 -11.11
N LEU A 227 25.63 12.98 -12.39
CA LEU A 227 26.49 13.95 -13.07
C LEU A 227 25.75 15.29 -13.25
N PRO A 228 26.45 16.43 -13.12
CA PRO A 228 25.90 17.74 -13.49
C PRO A 228 25.46 17.72 -14.96
N GLU A 229 24.34 18.38 -15.28
CA GLU A 229 23.80 18.40 -16.66
C GLU A 229 24.82 18.89 -17.71
N ASP A 230 25.79 19.71 -17.29
CA ASP A 230 26.89 20.18 -18.14
C ASP A 230 27.84 19.06 -18.61
N GLN A 231 28.00 17.98 -17.84
CA GLN A 231 28.87 16.84 -18.18
C GLN A 231 28.11 15.79 -19.01
N VAL A 232 26.81 15.62 -18.79
CA VAL A 232 25.96 14.68 -19.56
C VAL A 232 25.86 15.10 -21.03
N LYS A 233 25.86 16.41 -21.30
CA LYS A 233 25.83 16.94 -22.68
C LYS A 233 27.12 16.66 -23.46
N GLN A 234 28.25 16.50 -22.75
CA GLN A 234 29.55 16.20 -23.34
C GLN A 234 29.71 14.70 -23.66
N GLU A 235 29.13 13.82 -22.84
CA GLU A 235 29.16 12.37 -23.07
C GLU A 235 28.23 11.92 -24.21
N VAL A 236 27.04 12.54 -24.34
CA VAL A 236 26.12 12.27 -25.46
C VAL A 236 26.68 12.79 -26.79
N ALA A 237 27.46 13.88 -26.78
CA ALA A 237 28.17 14.37 -27.96
C ALA A 237 29.35 13.46 -28.36
N ALA A 238 29.96 12.73 -27.43
CA ALA A 238 31.03 11.77 -27.70
C ALA A 238 30.52 10.39 -28.17
N ALA A 239 29.24 10.07 -27.93
CA ALA A 239 28.59 8.83 -28.33
C ALA A 239 27.74 8.93 -29.62
N ALA A 240 27.68 10.12 -30.25
CA ALA A 240 27.17 10.23 -31.60
C ALA A 240 28.14 9.53 -32.57
N PRO A 241 27.69 8.64 -33.48
CA PRO A 241 28.58 8.11 -34.50
C PRO A 241 29.11 9.30 -35.29
N ALA A 242 30.43 9.44 -35.32
CA ALA A 242 31.11 10.35 -36.22
C ALA A 242 30.62 10.01 -37.64
N ALA A 243 29.68 10.80 -38.14
CA ALA A 243 29.51 10.98 -39.56
C ALA A 243 30.87 11.51 -40.02
N ALA A 244 31.61 10.64 -40.72
CA ALA A 244 32.83 11.01 -41.41
C ALA A 244 32.47 12.11 -42.40
N GLU A 245 32.66 13.36 -41.99
CA GLU A 245 32.78 14.49 -42.90
C GLU A 245 34.25 14.56 -43.29
N ASP A 246 34.45 14.14 -44.53
CA ASP A 246 35.61 14.17 -45.39
C ASP A 246 36.34 15.53 -45.32
N ASP A 247 37.48 15.57 -44.65
CA ASP A 247 38.37 16.74 -44.55
C ASP A 247 39.81 16.32 -44.89
N GLU A 248 39.98 15.53 -45.96
CA GLU A 248 41.28 15.04 -46.44
C GLU A 248 41.70 15.61 -47.80
N LEU A 249 41.56 16.92 -48.09
CA LEU A 249 42.22 17.51 -49.29
C LEU A 249 42.56 19.00 -49.15
N ASP A 250 43.64 19.37 -48.44
CA ASP A 250 44.42 20.59 -48.78
C ASP A 250 45.87 20.63 -48.24
N LEU A 251 46.64 19.55 -48.39
CA LEU A 251 48.08 19.53 -48.02
C LEU A 251 49.04 19.48 -49.22
N PHE A 252 48.53 19.53 -50.46
CA PHE A 252 49.34 19.41 -51.68
C PHE A 252 49.34 20.65 -52.60
N ALA A 253 48.74 21.76 -52.18
CA ALA A 253 48.65 22.95 -53.03
C ALA A 253 49.90 23.86 -53.06
N ASP A 254 50.97 23.55 -52.33
CA ASP A 254 52.12 24.46 -52.16
C ASP A 254 53.45 23.92 -52.73
N LEU A 255 53.38 23.07 -53.77
CA LEU A 255 54.57 22.65 -54.51
C LEU A 255 54.35 22.61 -56.03
N GLU A 256 54.25 23.78 -56.65
CA GLU A 256 54.80 24.04 -58.00
C GLU A 256 55.15 25.52 -58.20
#